data_AF-A0A3N7B1P5-F1
#
_entry.id   AF-A0A3N7B1P5-F1
#
_cell.length_a   1.000
_cell.length_b   1.000
_cell.length_c   1.000
_cell.angle_alpha   90.00
_cell.angle_beta   90.00
_cell.angle_gamma   90.00
#
_symmetry.space_group_name_H-M   'P 1'
#
loop_
_entity.id
_entity.type
_entity.pdbx_description
1 polymer ?
#
loop_
_entity_poly.entity_id
_entity_poly.type
_entity_poly.pdbx_seq_one_letter_code
_entity_poly.pdbx_strand_id
1 'polypeptide(L)'
;MIKDSPNPPLESTSFHKSAHRAIKHYLNPPQSPAPNTEGSWLFAVRKGLKIETLLINVSEDLTSIQALASHLAFEVDGAPRSVALGICRILEGTQLLMNDAVIQCEASVRE
;
A
#
# COMPACT_ATOMS: atom_id res chain seq x y z
N MET A 1 34.15 11.96 59.42
CA MET A 1 34.78 12.73 58.32
C MET A 1 33.77 12.79 57.19
N ILE A 2 33.02 13.89 57.06
CA ILE A 2 32.01 14.06 56.00
C ILE A 2 32.77 14.41 54.73
N LYS A 3 32.60 13.58 53.69
CA LYS A 3 33.23 13.78 52.40
C LYS A 3 32.32 14.73 51.61
N ASP A 4 32.58 16.03 51.70
CA ASP A 4 31.96 17.01 50.83
C ASP A 4 32.40 16.71 49.39
N SER A 5 31.53 16.01 48.66
CA SER A 5 31.68 15.85 47.22
C SER A 5 31.47 17.24 46.61
N PRO A 6 32.43 17.79 45.83
CA PRO A 6 32.23 19.08 45.20
C PRO A 6 30.98 19.01 44.33
N ASN A 7 30.02 19.91 44.55
CA ASN A 7 28.89 20.09 43.65
C ASN A 7 29.45 20.53 42.29
N PRO A 8 29.27 19.76 41.20
CA PRO A 8 29.86 20.08 39.92
C PRO A 8 29.35 21.43 39.40
N PRO A 9 30.15 22.18 38.62
CA PRO A 9 29.77 23.50 38.13
C PRO A 9 28.47 23.41 37.33
N LEU A 10 27.50 24.26 37.68
CA LEU A 10 26.15 24.28 37.09
C LEU A 10 26.12 24.58 35.58
N GLU A 11 27.23 25.06 35.01
CA GLU A 11 27.31 25.59 33.66
C GLU A 11 28.02 24.62 32.70
N SER A 12 27.57 23.38 32.69
CA SER A 12 27.93 22.44 31.62
C SER A 12 27.13 22.82 30.38
N THR A 13 27.75 23.60 29.48
CA THR A 13 27.19 23.91 28.15
C THR A 13 26.73 22.64 27.41
N SER A 14 27.36 21.49 27.71
CA SER A 14 26.95 20.16 27.27
C SER A 14 25.59 19.71 27.83
N PHE A 15 25.33 19.93 29.12
CA PHE A 15 24.02 19.67 29.72
C PHE A 15 22.94 20.57 29.11
N HIS A 16 23.22 21.87 29.00
CA HIS A 16 22.29 22.82 28.40
C HIS A 16 21.97 22.45 26.95
N LYS A 17 22.98 22.04 26.17
CA LYS A 17 22.84 21.56 24.79
C LYS A 17 22.06 20.24 24.70
N SER A 18 22.27 19.32 25.64
CA SER A 18 21.55 18.05 25.69
C SER A 18 20.09 18.25 26.09
N ALA A 19 19.82 19.12 27.07
CA ALA A 19 18.48 19.53 27.47
C ALA A 19 17.75 20.22 26.31
N HIS A 20 18.40 21.17 25.62
CA HIS A 20 17.83 21.83 24.43
C HIS A 20 17.55 20.83 23.30
N ARG A 21 18.42 19.83 23.10
CA ARG A 21 18.20 18.77 22.11
C ARG A 21 16.99 17.90 22.49
N ALA A 22 16.87 17.49 23.76
CA ALA A 22 15.75 16.71 24.25
C ALA A 22 14.43 17.49 24.13
N ILE A 23 14.41 18.73 24.60
CA ILE A 23 13.25 19.64 24.49
C ILE A 23 12.85 19.81 23.02
N LYS A 24 13.80 20.09 22.12
CA LYS A 24 13.51 20.21 20.69
C LYS A 24 12.98 18.91 20.09
N HIS A 25 13.52 17.76 20.49
CA HIS A 25 13.11 16.46 19.97
C HIS A 25 11.69 16.08 20.40
N TYR A 26 11.30 16.38 21.64
CA TYR A 26 9.98 16.03 22.18
C TYR A 26 8.90 17.09 21.91
N LEU A 27 9.25 18.37 21.89
CA LEU A 27 8.29 19.46 21.64
C LEU A 27 8.14 19.81 20.16
N ASN A 28 9.17 19.56 19.34
CA ASN A 28 9.16 19.77 17.90
C ASN A 28 9.70 18.51 17.22
N PRO A 29 8.97 17.37 17.28
CA PRO A 29 9.39 16.18 16.58
C PRO A 29 9.64 16.56 15.11
N PRO A 30 10.75 16.10 14.50
CA PRO A 30 10.94 16.33 13.07
C PRO A 30 9.68 15.85 12.38
N GLN A 31 9.00 16.76 11.69
CA GLN A 31 7.98 16.39 10.74
C GLN A 31 8.72 15.55 9.70
N SER A 32 8.76 14.23 9.93
CA SER A 32 8.79 13.32 8.80
C SER A 32 7.72 13.85 7.87
N PRO A 33 7.98 14.03 6.57
CA PRO A 33 6.88 14.05 5.65
C PRO A 33 6.27 12.65 5.76
N ALA A 34 5.39 12.45 6.76
CA ALA A 34 4.30 11.53 6.62
C ALA A 34 3.70 11.96 5.28
N PRO A 35 3.74 11.11 4.24
CA PRO A 35 3.01 11.42 3.04
C PRO A 35 1.59 11.66 3.52
N ASN A 36 1.24 12.93 3.48
CA ASN A 36 -0.02 13.52 3.80
C ASN A 36 -1.02 12.99 2.78
N THR A 37 -1.42 11.75 3.02
CA THR A 37 -2.47 11.05 2.30
C THR A 37 -3.47 10.54 3.33
N GLU A 38 -3.89 11.42 4.25
CA GLU A 38 -5.22 11.34 4.86
C GLU A 38 -6.26 11.73 3.79
N GLY A 39 -6.16 11.11 2.62
CA GLY A 39 -7.06 11.26 1.50
C GLY A 39 -7.95 10.04 1.47
N SER A 40 -9.24 10.25 1.74
CA SER A 40 -10.46 9.47 1.46
C SER A 40 -10.41 8.12 0.72
N TRP A 41 -9.43 7.24 0.93
CA TRP A 41 -9.39 5.91 0.33
C TRP A 41 -9.95 4.90 1.31
N LEU A 42 -11.07 4.27 0.97
CA LEU A 42 -11.62 3.16 1.75
C LEU A 42 -10.72 1.91 1.69
N PHE A 43 -9.94 1.78 0.60
CA PHE A 43 -9.07 0.63 0.34
C PHE A 43 -7.69 1.10 -0.12
N ALA A 44 -6.64 0.39 0.30
CA ALA A 44 -5.27 0.63 -0.13
C ALA A 44 -4.50 -0.69 -0.27
N VAL A 45 -3.57 -0.75 -1.23
CA VAL A 45 -2.67 -1.90 -1.37
C VAL A 45 -1.58 -1.82 -0.31
N ARG A 46 -1.46 -2.87 0.50
CA ARG A 46 -0.42 -2.96 1.53
C ARG A 46 0.97 -3.05 0.89
N LYS A 47 1.90 -2.20 1.34
CA LYS A 47 3.30 -2.24 0.91
C LYS A 47 4.00 -3.53 1.37
N GLY A 48 4.91 -4.04 0.54
CA GLY A 48 5.72 -5.23 0.85
C GLY A 48 4.96 -6.56 0.70
N LEU A 49 3.77 -6.56 0.10
CA LEU A 49 3.12 -7.80 -0.33
C LEU A 49 3.92 -8.46 -1.46
N LYS A 50 3.93 -9.79 -1.47
CA LYS A 50 4.49 -10.52 -2.59
C LYS A 50 3.56 -10.41 -3.80
N ILE A 51 4.14 -10.46 -5.00
CA ILE A 51 3.40 -10.32 -6.26
C ILE A 51 2.33 -11.40 -6.41
N GLU A 52 2.59 -12.62 -5.94
CA GLU A 52 1.66 -13.74 -6.02
C GLU A 52 0.37 -13.46 -5.23
N THR A 53 0.49 -12.78 -4.08
CA THR A 53 -0.69 -12.39 -3.29
C THR A 53 -1.55 -11.37 -4.04
N LEU A 54 -0.92 -10.41 -4.70
CA LEU A 54 -1.63 -9.41 -5.52
C LEU A 54 -2.29 -10.08 -6.74
N LEU A 55 -1.60 -11.02 -7.37
CA LEU A 55 -2.10 -11.77 -8.53
C LEU A 55 -3.28 -12.68 -8.17
N ILE A 56 -3.26 -13.34 -7.01
CA ILE A 56 -4.40 -14.14 -6.54
C ILE A 56 -5.61 -13.23 -6.31
N ASN A 57 -5.42 -12.09 -5.62
CA ASN A 57 -6.52 -11.18 -5.34
C ASN A 57 -7.15 -10.62 -6.62
N VAL A 58 -6.33 -10.16 -7.57
CA VAL A 58 -6.88 -9.65 -8.85
C VAL A 58 -7.54 -10.77 -9.66
N SER A 59 -7.02 -12.00 -9.61
CA SER A 59 -7.64 -13.16 -10.27
C SER A 59 -9.02 -13.47 -9.68
N GLU A 60 -9.15 -13.41 -8.35
CA GLU A 60 -10.42 -13.58 -7.64
C GLU A 60 -11.40 -12.46 -7.97
N ASP A 61 -10.94 -11.20 -8.03
CA ASP A 61 -11.75 -10.06 -8.43
C ASP A 61 -12.26 -10.21 -9.87
N LEU A 62 -11.39 -10.57 -10.83
CA LEU A 62 -11.77 -10.78 -12.23
C LEU A 62 -12.79 -11.92 -12.37
N THR A 63 -12.59 -13.01 -11.63
CA THR A 63 -13.53 -14.15 -11.61
C THR A 63 -14.87 -13.73 -11.04
N SER A 64 -14.87 -12.94 -9.97
CA SER A 64 -16.08 -12.42 -9.33
C SER A 64 -16.86 -11.49 -10.28
N ILE A 65 -16.17 -10.56 -10.95
CA ILE A 65 -16.80 -9.66 -11.93
C ILE A 65 -17.38 -10.46 -13.09
N GLN A 66 -16.66 -11.48 -13.59
CA GLN A 66 -17.16 -12.31 -14.68
C GLN A 66 -18.42 -13.08 -14.27
N ALA A 67 -18.49 -13.61 -13.04
CA ALA A 67 -19.69 -14.25 -12.51
C ALA A 67 -20.87 -13.27 -12.43
N LEU A 68 -20.64 -12.05 -11.93
CA LEU A 68 -21.66 -11.00 -11.84
C LEU A 68 -22.16 -10.54 -13.22
N ALA A 69 -21.24 -10.28 -14.15
CA ALA A 69 -21.58 -9.85 -15.51
C ALA A 69 -22.34 -10.95 -16.27
N SER A 70 -21.90 -12.21 -16.12
CA SER A 70 -22.58 -13.35 -16.73
C SER A 70 -23.97 -13.54 -16.14
N HIS A 71 -24.12 -13.46 -14.82
CA HIS A 71 -25.42 -13.52 -14.17
C HIS A 71 -26.33 -12.40 -14.66
N LEU A 72 -25.85 -11.15 -14.70
CA LEU A 72 -26.61 -10.01 -15.23
C LEU A 72 -27.04 -10.23 -16.68
N ALA A 73 -26.18 -10.80 -17.53
CA ALA A 73 -26.51 -11.08 -18.92
C ALA A 73 -27.71 -12.06 -19.07
N PHE A 74 -27.93 -12.95 -18.11
CA PHE A 74 -29.13 -13.80 -18.08
C PHE A 74 -30.39 -13.04 -17.63
N GLU A 75 -30.25 -12.08 -16.72
CA GLU A 75 -31.38 -11.34 -16.13
C GLU A 75 -31.97 -10.23 -17.04
N VAL A 76 -31.22 -9.77 -18.05
CA VAL A 76 -31.65 -8.68 -18.94
C VAL A 76 -31.70 -9.10 -20.41
N ASP A 77 -32.49 -8.40 -21.22
CA ASP A 77 -32.64 -8.64 -22.67
C ASP A 77 -32.14 -7.45 -23.52
N GLY A 78 -31.93 -7.69 -24.82
CA GLY A 78 -31.62 -6.64 -25.80
C GLY A 78 -30.23 -6.03 -25.62
N ALA A 79 -30.13 -4.71 -25.85
CA ALA A 79 -28.84 -4.00 -25.82
C ALA A 79 -28.10 -4.11 -24.46
N PRO A 80 -28.76 -4.02 -23.28
CA PRO A 80 -28.10 -4.26 -21.99
C PRO A 80 -27.45 -5.64 -21.87
N ARG A 81 -28.07 -6.70 -22.42
CA ARG A 81 -27.46 -8.05 -22.45
C ARG A 81 -26.17 -8.03 -23.25
N SER A 82 -26.19 -7.39 -24.42
CA SER A 82 -24.99 -7.27 -25.26
C SER A 82 -23.85 -6.53 -24.54
N VAL A 83 -24.17 -5.51 -23.74
CA VAL A 83 -23.19 -4.81 -22.91
C VAL A 83 -22.61 -5.74 -21.84
N ALA A 84 -23.45 -6.47 -21.10
CA ALA A 84 -22.98 -7.41 -20.08
C ALA A 84 -22.09 -8.52 -20.67
N LEU A 85 -22.48 -9.09 -21.81
CA LEU A 85 -21.64 -10.06 -22.54
C LEU A 85 -20.34 -9.44 -23.06
N GLY A 86 -20.36 -8.17 -23.48
CA GLY A 86 -19.17 -7.43 -23.86
C GLY A 86 -18.17 -7.30 -22.70
N ILE A 87 -18.66 -7.07 -21.49
CA ILE A 87 -17.82 -7.06 -20.28
C ILE A 87 -17.18 -8.43 -20.06
N CYS A 88 -17.94 -9.53 -20.14
CA CYS A 88 -17.39 -10.89 -20.02
C CYS A 88 -16.26 -11.12 -21.02
N ARG A 89 -16.46 -10.73 -22.29
CA ARG A 89 -15.46 -10.89 -23.34
C ARG A 89 -14.17 -10.10 -23.08
N ILE A 90 -14.28 -8.89 -22.55
CA ILE A 90 -13.13 -8.06 -22.18
C ILE A 90 -12.36 -8.68 -21.01
N LEU A 91 -13.07 -9.23 -20.01
CA LEU A 91 -12.46 -9.88 -18.85
C LEU A 91 -11.66 -11.12 -19.24
N GLU A 92 -12.21 -11.97 -20.12
CA GLU A 92 -11.48 -13.12 -20.67
C GLU A 92 -10.18 -12.69 -21.37
N GLY A 93 -10.25 -11.65 -22.21
CA GLY A 93 -9.07 -11.09 -22.87
C GLY A 93 -8.05 -10.53 -21.88
N THR A 94 -8.52 -9.87 -20.83
CA THR A 94 -7.68 -9.30 -19.76
C THR A 94 -6.94 -10.40 -18.99
N GLN A 95 -7.62 -11.50 -18.64
CA GLN A 95 -7.02 -12.65 -17.97
C GLN A 95 -5.93 -13.31 -18.84
N LEU A 96 -6.17 -13.46 -20.15
CA LEU A 96 -5.17 -14.01 -21.06
C LEU A 96 -3.93 -13.12 -21.16
N LEU A 97 -4.11 -11.81 -21.33
CA LEU A 97 -3.01 -10.84 -21.39
C LEU A 97 -2.21 -10.79 -20.07
N MET A 98 -2.90 -10.85 -18.94
CA MET A 98 -2.26 -10.90 -17.62
C MET A 98 -1.41 -12.16 -17.47
N ASN A 99 -1.96 -13.33 -17.80
CA ASN A 99 -1.24 -14.60 -17.71
C ASN A 99 0.02 -14.59 -18.59
N ASP A 100 -0.09 -14.08 -19.82
CA ASP A 100 1.04 -13.94 -20.73
C ASP A 100 2.09 -12.95 -20.19
N ALA A 101 1.67 -11.79 -19.68
CA ALA A 101 2.57 -10.81 -19.07
C ALA A 101 3.35 -11.36 -17.87
N VAL A 102 2.71 -12.18 -17.02
CA VAL A 102 3.38 -12.85 -15.90
C VAL A 102 4.46 -13.81 -16.41
N ILE A 103 4.13 -14.64 -17.41
CA ILE A 103 5.08 -15.57 -18.03
C ILE A 103 6.28 -14.82 -18.62
N GLN A 104 6.05 -13.72 -19.34
CA GLN A 104 7.12 -12.91 -19.91
C GLN A 104 8.02 -12.27 -18.84
N CYS A 105 7.43 -11.76 -17.75
CA CYS A 105 8.20 -11.22 -16.63
C CYS A 105 9.09 -12.29 -15.98
N GLU A 106 8.58 -13.50 -15.81
CA GLU A 106 9.37 -14.60 -15.27
C GLU A 106 10.51 -15.04 -16.20
N ALA A 107 10.32 -14.97 -17.52
CA ALA A 107 11.37 -15.27 -18.49
C ALA A 107 12.49 -14.22 -18.44
N SER A 108 12.13 -12.93 -18.40
CA SER A 108 13.10 -11.82 -18.36
C SER A 108 13.95 -11.78 -17.07
N VAL A 109 13.48 -12.38 -15.96
CA VAL A 109 14.25 -12.45 -14.70
C VAL A 109 15.29 -13.59 -14.73
N ARG A 110 15.17 -14.54 -15.65
CA ARG A 110 16.06 -15.71 -15.75
C ARG A 110 17.23 -15.52 -16.74
N GLU A 111 17.22 -14.43 -17.50
CA GLU A 111 18.29 -14.00 -18.42
C GLU A 111 19.22 -12.97 -17.75
#